data_AF-A0A6P7TQE5-F1
#
_entry.id   AF-A0A6P7TQE5-F1
#
_cell.length_a   1.000
_cell.length_b   1.000
_cell.length_c   1.000
_cell.angle_alpha   90.00
_cell.angle_beta   90.00
_cell.angle_gamma   90.00
#
_symmetry.space_group_name_H-M   'P 1'
#
loop_
_entity.id
_entity.type
_entity.pdbx_description
1 polymer ?
#
loop_
_entity_poly.entity_id
_entity_poly.type
_entity_poly.pdbx_seq_one_letter_code
_entity_poly.pdbx_strand_id
1 'polypeptide(L)'
;MSQFESTQGCSRHSCLGNDRCGRKYYLMARRVVAVSANGCQCWYYSTVHQLKRLLCCFDSSICVEKNLLEQFELSRPEIERQMRITEIITDSNKGDMMSYFDWQEKQFQNIDINDKEATKTEDLLDTKPVLSTSPKELENLYVLGKDDEYKKYVNLFSADDHNSLSKKQREEERIKKRTLFSRFNQSTDFRWHGHIYGTYKQILTSVRAS
;
A
#
# COMPACT_ATOMS: atom_id res chain seq x y z
N MET A 1 -5.30 20.88 25.95
CA MET A 1 -5.08 20.56 24.52
C MET A 1 -4.17 19.35 24.43
N SER A 2 -4.73 18.15 24.32
CA SER A 2 -4.00 16.98 23.85
C SER A 2 -4.91 16.38 22.78
N GLN A 3 -4.49 16.59 21.54
CA GLN A 3 -5.31 16.36 20.37
C GLN A 3 -5.55 14.86 20.24
N PHE A 4 -6.82 14.46 20.30
CA PHE A 4 -7.29 13.31 19.55
C PHE A 4 -6.96 13.59 18.09
N GLU A 5 -5.80 13.14 17.63
CA GLU A 5 -5.59 12.95 16.21
C GLU A 5 -6.63 11.93 15.77
N SER A 6 -7.59 12.44 15.02
CA SER A 6 -8.61 11.71 14.31
C SER A 6 -8.01 10.49 13.63
N THR A 7 -8.23 9.30 14.20
CA THR A 7 -8.16 7.99 13.52
C THR A 7 -9.31 7.83 12.52
N GLN A 8 -9.72 8.93 11.89
CA GLN A 8 -10.79 8.98 10.92
C GLN A 8 -10.15 9.10 9.53
N GLY A 9 -9.82 7.94 8.96
CA GLY A 9 -9.61 7.81 7.52
C GLY A 9 -8.28 7.22 7.03
N CYS A 10 -7.33 6.87 7.90
CA CYS A 10 -6.05 6.33 7.42
C CYS A 10 -6.15 4.82 7.20
N SER A 11 -6.28 4.43 5.92
CA SER A 11 -5.85 3.20 5.24
C SER A 11 -5.54 1.97 6.10
N ARG A 12 -6.07 0.81 5.68
CA ARG A 12 -6.00 -0.58 6.22
C ARG A 12 -4.60 -1.13 6.66
N HIS A 13 -3.76 -0.33 7.29
CA HIS A 13 -2.35 -0.59 7.57
C HIS A 13 -2.13 -0.55 9.08
N SER A 14 -1.47 -1.57 9.63
CA SER A 14 -1.09 -1.56 11.04
C SER A 14 0.21 -0.77 11.22
N CYS A 15 0.16 0.22 12.11
CA CYS A 15 1.35 0.94 12.55
C CYS A 15 2.12 0.04 13.55
N LEU A 16 3.40 -0.19 13.29
CA LEU A 16 4.27 -1.01 14.15
C LEU A 16 4.96 -0.16 15.22
N GLY A 17 5.38 1.06 14.87
CA GLY A 17 5.98 2.01 15.81
C GLY A 17 7.04 2.88 15.16
N ASN A 18 7.88 3.50 15.99
CA ASN A 18 8.92 4.43 15.57
C ASN A 18 10.32 3.99 16.04
N ASP A 19 11.33 4.22 15.22
CA ASP A 19 12.75 4.00 15.52
C ASP A 19 13.41 5.27 16.12
N ARG A 20 14.63 5.15 16.67
CA ARG A 20 15.44 6.28 17.18
C ARG A 20 15.65 7.40 16.17
N CYS A 21 15.67 7.05 14.88
CA CYS A 21 15.81 8.00 13.79
C CYS A 21 14.50 8.75 13.47
N GLY A 22 13.42 8.53 14.24
CA GLY A 22 12.09 9.07 13.97
C GLY A 22 11.39 8.42 12.78
N ARG A 23 11.91 7.28 12.27
CA ARG A 23 11.30 6.54 11.16
C ARG A 23 10.09 5.78 11.67
N LYS A 24 8.97 5.86 10.95
CA LYS A 24 7.72 5.19 11.29
C LYS A 24 7.54 3.93 10.44
N TYR A 25 7.24 2.82 11.11
CA TYR A 25 7.11 1.50 10.49
C TYR A 25 5.66 1.11 10.37
N TYR A 26 5.31 0.57 9.20
CA TYR A 26 3.96 0.12 8.86
C TYR A 26 4.02 -1.26 8.23
N LEU A 27 3.05 -2.10 8.54
CA LEU A 27 2.76 -3.29 7.74
C LEU A 27 1.71 -2.91 6.69
N MET A 28 2.10 -2.95 5.42
CA MET A 28 1.23 -2.64 4.29
C MET A 28 1.16 -3.82 3.33
N ALA A 29 -0.06 -4.33 3.13
CA ALA A 29 -0.37 -5.49 2.29
C ALA A 29 0.42 -6.76 2.65
N ARG A 30 1.68 -6.86 2.21
CA ARG A 30 2.57 -8.00 2.46
C ARG A 30 4.00 -7.59 2.80
N ARG A 31 4.23 -6.31 3.10
CA ARG A 31 5.57 -5.70 3.21
C ARG A 31 5.65 -4.84 4.46
N VAL A 32 6.83 -4.77 5.05
CA VAL A 32 7.13 -3.74 6.04
C VAL A 32 7.63 -2.51 5.30
N VAL A 33 7.07 -1.36 5.63
CA VAL A 33 7.41 -0.06 5.05
C VAL A 33 7.94 0.83 6.17
N ALA A 34 9.16 1.32 6.01
CA ALA A 34 9.72 2.35 6.89
C ALA A 34 9.63 3.70 6.19
N VAL A 35 9.08 4.70 6.87
CA VAL A 35 8.92 6.05 6.35
C VAL A 35 9.74 7.00 7.20
N SER A 36 10.54 7.86 6.57
CA SER A 36 11.31 8.91 7.26
C SER A 36 10.39 9.88 8.00
N ALA A 37 10.89 10.50 9.07
CA ALA A 37 10.13 11.47 9.88
C ALA A 37 9.53 12.61 9.03
N ASN A 38 10.25 13.03 7.99
CA ASN A 38 9.83 14.10 7.08
C ASN A 38 8.86 13.62 5.98
N GLY A 39 8.62 12.30 5.87
CA GLY A 39 7.83 11.69 4.79
C GLY A 39 8.50 11.65 3.42
N CYS A 40 9.70 12.23 3.26
CA CYS A 40 10.37 12.35 1.95
C CYS A 40 11.01 11.05 1.44
N GLN A 41 11.30 10.10 2.32
CA GLN A 41 11.97 8.84 1.98
C GLN A 41 11.21 7.67 2.58
N CYS A 42 11.12 6.60 1.81
CA CYS A 42 10.52 5.34 2.23
C CYS A 42 11.40 4.16 1.83
N TRP A 43 11.39 3.12 2.66
CA TRP A 43 12.09 1.87 2.44
C TRP A 43 11.10 0.72 2.51
N TYR A 44 11.31 -0.28 1.66
CA TYR A 44 10.45 -1.45 1.54
C TYR A 44 11.22 -2.71 1.90
N TYR A 45 10.66 -3.50 2.80
CA TYR A 45 11.16 -4.82 3.17
C TYR A 45 10.08 -5.83 2.81
N SER A 46 10.38 -6.72 1.88
CA SER A 46 9.41 -7.65 1.27
C SER A 46 9.78 -9.12 1.45
N THR A 47 11.03 -9.44 1.80
CA THR A 47 11.48 -10.82 2.07
C THR A 47 11.71 -11.06 3.56
N VAL A 48 11.60 -12.31 3.98
CA VAL A 48 11.86 -12.69 5.38
C VAL A 48 13.32 -12.41 5.77
N HIS A 49 14.25 -12.57 4.81
CA HIS A 49 15.67 -12.27 5.04
C HIS A 49 15.89 -10.78 5.33
N GLN A 50 15.24 -9.90 4.57
CA GLN A 50 15.28 -8.45 4.80
C GLN A 50 14.72 -8.07 6.17
N LEU A 51 13.62 -8.72 6.61
CA LEU A 51 13.06 -8.50 7.93
C LEU A 51 14.05 -8.88 9.03
N LYS A 52 14.70 -10.05 8.93
CA LYS A 52 15.69 -10.50 9.91
C LYS A 52 16.84 -9.50 10.03
N ARG A 53 17.38 -9.04 8.90
CA ARG A 53 18.46 -8.05 8.89
C ARG A 53 18.03 -6.72 9.50
N LEU A 54 16.81 -6.26 9.18
CA LEU A 54 16.24 -5.06 9.79
C LEU A 54 16.18 -5.19 11.33
N LEU A 55 15.68 -6.32 11.85
CA LEU A 55 15.57 -6.55 13.29
C LEU A 55 16.95 -6.61 13.97
N CYS A 56 17.97 -7.15 13.29
CA CYS A 56 19.35 -7.15 13.80
C CYS A 56 19.96 -5.74 13.90
N CYS A 57 19.45 -4.76 13.16
CA CYS A 57 19.93 -3.38 13.24
C CYS A 57 19.32 -2.60 14.41
N PHE A 58 18.23 -3.09 15.02
CA PHE A 58 17.61 -2.44 16.18
C PHE A 58 18.36 -2.80 17.46
N ASP A 59 18.62 -1.78 18.26
CA ASP A 59 19.27 -1.86 19.54
C ASP A 59 18.23 -2.10 20.64
N SER A 60 18.25 -3.31 21.20
CA SER A 60 17.37 -3.71 22.30
C SER A 60 17.62 -2.95 23.60
N SER A 61 18.75 -2.24 23.73
CA SER A 61 19.09 -1.46 24.92
C SER A 61 18.35 -0.12 25.01
N ILE A 62 17.86 0.41 23.87
CA ILE A 62 17.16 1.69 23.80
C ILE A 62 15.65 1.46 24.01
N CYS A 63 15.04 2.15 24.97
CA CYS A 63 13.65 1.93 25.38
C CYS A 63 12.61 2.18 24.26
N VAL A 64 12.88 3.09 23.34
CA VAL A 64 12.01 3.39 22.19
C VAL A 64 12.01 2.21 21.20
N GLU A 65 13.20 1.69 20.86
CA GLU A 65 13.35 0.55 19.96
C GLU A 65 12.85 -0.74 20.59
N LYS A 66 12.92 -0.87 21.92
CA LYS A 66 12.34 -2.01 22.64
C LYS A 66 10.85 -2.17 22.39
N ASN A 67 10.06 -1.09 22.47
CA ASN A 67 8.61 -1.17 22.19
C ASN A 67 8.37 -1.56 20.73
N LEU A 68 9.11 -0.96 19.80
CA LEU A 68 9.04 -1.31 18.38
C LEU A 68 9.36 -2.79 18.14
N LEU A 69 10.43 -3.31 18.76
CA LEU A 69 10.84 -4.71 18.69
C LEU A 69 9.77 -5.64 19.27
N GLU A 70 9.17 -5.31 20.41
CA GLU A 70 8.06 -6.07 20.99
C GLU A 70 6.86 -6.15 20.04
N GLN A 71 6.51 -5.04 19.37
CA GLN A 71 5.45 -5.03 18.35
C GLN A 71 5.83 -5.86 17.11
N PHE A 72 7.09 -5.80 16.68
CA PHE A 72 7.59 -6.66 15.60
C PHE A 72 7.52 -8.12 15.99
N GLU A 73 7.94 -8.53 17.19
CA GLU A 73 7.87 -9.92 17.63
C GLU A 73 6.41 -10.40 17.79
N LEU A 74 5.51 -9.54 18.27
CA LEU A 74 4.08 -9.85 18.35
C LEU A 74 3.45 -10.12 16.97
N SER A 75 3.80 -9.29 15.98
CA SER A 75 3.27 -9.38 14.61
C SER A 75 4.10 -10.27 13.68
N ARG A 76 5.27 -10.72 14.12
CA ARG A 76 6.24 -11.52 13.36
C ARG A 76 5.65 -12.71 12.60
N PRO A 77 4.82 -13.59 13.21
CA PRO A 77 4.30 -14.74 12.48
C PRO A 77 3.43 -14.32 11.29
N GLU A 78 2.68 -13.21 11.42
CA GLU A 78 1.87 -12.68 10.33
C GLU A 78 2.72 -12.00 9.26
N ILE A 79 3.73 -11.22 9.65
CA ILE A 79 4.66 -10.58 8.71
C ILE A 79 5.39 -11.65 7.88
N GLU A 80 5.96 -12.66 8.54
CA GLU A 80 6.67 -13.74 7.85
C GLU A 80 5.74 -14.52 6.91
N ARG A 81 4.50 -14.80 7.34
CA ARG A 81 3.49 -15.45 6.48
C ARG A 81 3.21 -14.62 5.23
N GLN A 82 3.01 -13.32 5.38
CA GLN A 82 2.74 -12.42 4.25
C GLN A 82 3.92 -12.28 3.29
N MET A 83 5.15 -12.20 3.80
CA MET A 83 6.37 -12.15 3.00
C MET A 83 6.57 -13.45 2.21
N ARG A 84 6.37 -14.62 2.84
CA ARG A 84 6.41 -15.92 2.15
C ARG A 84 5.40 -16.02 1.01
N ILE A 85 4.19 -15.48 1.19
CA ILE A 85 3.21 -15.41 0.09
C ILE A 85 3.74 -14.60 -1.09
N THR A 86 4.47 -13.51 -0.81
CA THR A 86 5.11 -12.70 -1.85
C THR A 86 6.21 -13.47 -2.57
N GLU A 87 7.05 -14.20 -1.84
CA GLU A 87 8.09 -15.07 -2.41
C GLU A 87 7.46 -16.15 -3.31
N ILE A 88 6.46 -16.89 -2.81
CA ILE A 88 5.75 -17.93 -3.58
C ILE A 88 5.13 -17.37 -4.87
N ILE A 89 4.44 -16.24 -4.79
CA ILE A 89 3.78 -15.64 -5.97
C ILE A 89 4.85 -15.12 -6.95
N THR A 90 5.97 -14.61 -6.46
CA THR A 90 7.07 -14.15 -7.32
C THR A 90 7.69 -15.34 -8.05
N ASP A 91 7.99 -16.43 -7.34
CA ASP A 91 8.56 -17.64 -7.92
C ASP A 91 7.64 -18.32 -8.92
N SER A 92 6.33 -18.32 -8.64
CA SER A 92 5.33 -18.90 -9.54
C SER A 92 5.22 -18.15 -10.87
N ASN A 93 5.49 -16.83 -10.87
CA ASN A 93 5.31 -15.98 -12.05
C ASN A 93 6.63 -15.55 -12.73
N LYS A 94 7.80 -15.73 -12.09
CA LYS A 94 9.09 -15.29 -12.67
C LYS A 94 9.53 -16.11 -13.88
N GLY A 95 9.09 -17.36 -13.99
CA GLY A 95 9.56 -18.29 -15.01
C GLY A 95 11.07 -18.52 -14.88
N ASP A 96 11.81 -18.34 -15.98
CA ASP A 96 13.28 -18.48 -16.02
C ASP A 96 14.03 -17.19 -15.63
N MET A 97 13.30 -16.09 -15.41
CA MET A 97 13.92 -14.80 -15.11
C MET A 97 14.42 -14.74 -13.66
N MET A 98 15.54 -14.06 -13.46
CA MET A 98 16.02 -13.76 -12.12
C MET A 98 15.13 -12.71 -11.44
N SER A 99 14.60 -13.02 -10.26
CA SER A 99 13.79 -12.06 -9.48
C SER A 99 14.64 -10.93 -8.91
N TYR A 100 14.03 -9.76 -8.73
CA TYR A 100 14.67 -8.63 -8.05
C TYR A 100 15.15 -9.00 -6.64
N PHE A 101 14.38 -9.81 -5.90
CA PHE A 101 14.74 -10.24 -4.56
C PHE A 101 15.98 -11.13 -4.58
N ASP A 102 16.04 -12.08 -5.50
CA ASP A 102 17.17 -13.00 -5.65
C ASP A 102 18.45 -12.26 -6.03
N TRP A 103 18.34 -11.26 -6.92
CA TRP A 103 19.45 -10.37 -7.25
C TRP A 103 19.91 -9.57 -6.03
N GLN A 104 18.97 -9.01 -5.27
CA GLN A 104 19.29 -8.19 -4.10
C GLN A 104 19.96 -9.02 -2.99
N GLU A 105 19.52 -10.26 -2.76
CA GLU A 105 20.14 -11.18 -1.81
C GLU A 105 21.58 -11.53 -2.19
N LYS A 106 21.86 -11.76 -3.49
CA LYS A 106 23.24 -11.95 -3.98
C LYS A 106 24.13 -10.75 -3.67
N GLN A 107 23.62 -9.52 -3.86
CA GLN A 107 24.37 -8.31 -3.51
C GLN A 107 24.72 -8.27 -2.02
N PHE A 108 23.77 -8.64 -1.16
CA PHE A 108 24.00 -8.63 0.29
C PHE A 108 24.96 -9.73 0.75
N GLN A 109 24.88 -10.93 0.18
CA GLN A 109 25.83 -12.00 0.46
C GLN A 109 27.26 -11.58 0.08
N ASN A 110 27.43 -10.90 -1.05
CA ASN A 110 28.73 -10.37 -1.46
C ASN A 110 29.28 -9.35 -0.44
N ILE A 111 28.43 -8.47 0.11
CA ILE A 111 28.82 -7.51 1.14
C ILE A 111 29.27 -8.25 2.41
N ASP A 112 28.48 -9.20 2.90
CA ASP A 112 28.81 -9.95 4.12
C ASP A 112 30.12 -10.76 3.97
N ILE A 113 30.46 -11.20 2.76
CA ILE A 113 31.75 -11.86 2.46
C ILE A 113 32.89 -10.84 2.50
N ASN A 114 32.70 -9.68 1.87
CA ASN A 114 33.71 -8.63 1.80
C ASN A 114 34.02 -8.02 3.18
N ASP A 115 33.01 -7.86 4.05
CA ASP A 115 33.19 -7.37 5.42
C ASP A 115 33.98 -8.36 6.28
N LYS A 116 33.81 -9.68 6.06
CA LYS A 116 34.62 -10.72 6.71
C LYS A 116 36.08 -10.71 6.23
N GLU A 117 36.31 -10.34 4.98
CA GLU A 117 37.67 -10.16 4.44
C GLU A 117 38.30 -8.84 4.94
N ALA A 118 37.51 -7.79 5.12
CA ALA A 118 37.93 -6.47 5.61
C ALA A 118 38.25 -6.43 7.11
N THR A 119 37.75 -7.37 7.92
CA THR A 119 38.17 -7.53 9.34
C THR A 119 39.65 -7.89 9.56
N LYS A 120 40.51 -7.82 8.52
CA LYS A 120 41.98 -7.88 8.64
C LYS A 120 42.67 -6.51 8.57
N THR A 121 41.97 -5.42 8.28
CA THR A 121 42.53 -4.06 8.26
C THR A 121 41.49 -3.08 8.79
N GLU A 122 41.70 -2.59 10.01
CA GLU A 122 40.90 -1.51 10.59
C GLU A 122 41.12 -0.23 9.79
N ASP A 123 40.05 0.32 9.19
CA ASP A 123 39.73 1.75 9.13
C ASP A 123 38.55 2.05 8.17
N LEU A 124 37.69 2.99 8.61
CA LEU A 124 36.70 3.80 7.87
C LEU A 124 35.21 3.39 7.87
N LEU A 125 34.46 4.22 8.61
CA LEU A 125 33.02 4.46 8.52
C LEU A 125 32.64 5.11 7.17
N ASP A 126 31.36 4.95 6.80
CA ASP A 126 30.63 5.56 5.68
C ASP A 126 30.64 4.87 4.30
N THR A 127 30.28 3.58 4.26
CA THR A 127 29.75 2.98 3.02
C THR A 127 28.23 3.12 2.94
N LYS A 128 27.80 4.15 2.19
CA LYS A 128 26.46 4.25 1.62
C LYS A 128 26.09 2.90 0.97
N PRO A 129 24.85 2.39 1.09
CA PRO A 129 24.47 1.18 0.38
C PRO A 129 24.65 1.39 -1.11
N VAL A 130 25.54 0.57 -1.68
CA VAL A 130 25.92 0.55 -3.08
C VAL A 130 24.68 0.30 -3.92
N LEU A 131 24.16 1.36 -4.53
CA LEU A 131 23.30 1.30 -5.70
C LEU A 131 24.07 1.96 -6.85
N SER A 132 25.21 1.37 -7.22
CA SER A 132 25.97 1.73 -8.42
C SER A 132 25.76 0.73 -9.55
N THR A 133 24.67 -0.03 -9.52
CA THR A 133 24.28 -0.84 -10.68
C THR A 133 23.75 0.06 -11.78
N SER A 134 24.19 -0.20 -13.01
CA SER A 134 23.67 0.54 -14.15
C SER A 134 22.15 0.31 -14.24
N PRO A 135 21.34 1.36 -14.51
CA PRO A 135 19.88 1.21 -14.58
C PRO A 135 19.41 0.08 -15.52
N LYS A 136 20.23 -0.26 -16.51
CA LYS A 136 20.00 -1.31 -17.51
C LYS A 136 19.99 -2.72 -16.91
N GLU A 137 20.78 -3.00 -15.88
CA GLU A 137 20.80 -4.32 -15.23
C GLU A 137 19.53 -4.59 -14.42
N LEU A 138 18.94 -3.53 -13.86
CA LEU A 138 17.68 -3.62 -13.11
C LEU A 138 16.46 -3.79 -14.03
N GLU A 139 16.55 -3.38 -15.29
CA GLU A 139 15.45 -3.51 -16.25
C GLU A 139 15.14 -4.98 -16.59
N ASN A 140 16.15 -5.83 -16.60
CA ASN A 140 16.06 -7.26 -16.94
C ASN A 140 15.65 -8.14 -15.75
N LEU A 141 15.46 -7.59 -14.56
CA LEU A 141 15.02 -8.35 -13.39
C LEU A 141 13.50 -8.51 -13.40
N TYR A 142 13.05 -9.69 -12.98
CA TYR A 142 11.64 -9.94 -12.77
C TYR A 142 11.15 -9.20 -11.51
N VAL A 143 10.14 -8.35 -11.71
CA VAL A 143 9.45 -7.63 -10.64
C VAL A 143 7.96 -7.94 -10.76
N LEU A 144 7.41 -8.57 -9.73
CA LEU A 144 5.99 -8.91 -9.67
C LEU A 144 5.13 -7.64 -9.82
N GLY A 145 4.22 -7.63 -10.81
CA GLY A 145 3.33 -6.51 -11.11
C GLY A 145 3.89 -5.45 -12.08
N LYS A 146 5.08 -5.67 -12.67
CA LYS A 146 5.64 -4.83 -13.77
C LYS A 146 5.07 -5.20 -15.16
N ASP A 147 4.22 -6.21 -15.21
CA ASP A 147 3.54 -6.74 -16.40
C ASP A 147 2.37 -5.88 -16.91
N ASP A 148 2.06 -4.76 -16.23
CA ASP A 148 0.99 -3.83 -16.58
C ASP A 148 -0.41 -4.47 -16.71
N GLU A 149 -0.60 -5.68 -16.17
CA GLU A 149 -1.87 -6.40 -16.26
C GLU A 149 -3.01 -5.69 -15.53
N TYR A 150 -2.70 -4.88 -14.52
CA TYR A 150 -3.68 -4.04 -13.83
C TYR A 150 -4.41 -3.08 -14.79
N LYS A 151 -3.80 -2.69 -15.92
CA LYS A 151 -4.46 -1.84 -16.93
C LYS A 151 -5.59 -2.56 -17.65
N LYS A 152 -5.56 -3.90 -17.66
CA LYS A 152 -6.62 -4.74 -18.23
C LYS A 152 -7.77 -4.98 -17.24
N TYR A 153 -7.60 -4.60 -15.97
CA TYR A 153 -8.65 -4.77 -14.97
C TYR A 153 -9.87 -3.91 -15.33
N VAL A 154 -11.00 -4.57 -15.54
CA VAL A 154 -12.30 -3.93 -15.66
C VAL A 154 -13.12 -4.32 -14.44
N ASN A 155 -13.53 -3.32 -13.65
CA ASN A 155 -14.43 -3.58 -12.53
C ASN A 155 -15.80 -4.00 -13.08
N LEU A 156 -16.08 -5.31 -13.08
CA LEU A 156 -17.36 -5.85 -13.58
C LEU A 156 -18.57 -5.29 -12.83
N PHE A 157 -18.43 -4.88 -11.56
CA PHE A 157 -19.48 -4.22 -10.79
C PHE A 157 -19.77 -2.77 -11.23
N SER A 158 -18.88 -2.14 -12.00
CA SER A 158 -19.10 -0.80 -12.54
C SER A 158 -19.32 -0.81 -14.06
N ALA A 159 -18.79 -1.83 -14.75
CA ALA A 159 -18.92 -1.96 -16.19
C ALA A 159 -20.18 -2.74 -16.60
N ASP A 160 -20.59 -3.75 -15.82
CA ASP A 160 -21.68 -4.66 -16.14
C ASP A 160 -22.62 -4.88 -14.93
N ASP A 161 -23.42 -3.86 -14.60
CA ASP A 161 -24.44 -3.91 -13.53
C ASP A 161 -25.40 -5.11 -13.65
N HIS A 162 -25.71 -5.55 -14.88
CA HIS A 162 -26.70 -6.59 -15.13
C HIS A 162 -26.21 -8.02 -14.78
N ASN A 163 -24.91 -8.29 -14.97
CA ASN A 163 -24.31 -9.61 -14.80
C ASN A 163 -23.42 -9.73 -13.55
N SER A 164 -23.08 -8.61 -12.91
CA SER A 164 -22.24 -8.58 -11.71
C SER A 164 -22.99 -8.94 -10.42
N LEU A 165 -24.33 -8.87 -10.42
CA LEU A 165 -25.18 -9.13 -9.26
C LEU A 165 -25.95 -10.46 -9.38
N SER A 166 -25.90 -11.27 -8.32
CA SER A 166 -26.75 -12.44 -8.17
C SER A 166 -28.24 -12.07 -8.23
N LYS A 167 -29.10 -13.03 -8.61
CA LYS A 167 -30.56 -12.80 -8.71
C LYS A 167 -31.15 -12.21 -7.42
N LYS A 168 -30.69 -12.68 -6.25
CA LYS A 168 -31.12 -12.16 -4.94
C LYS A 168 -30.69 -10.70 -4.74
N GLN A 169 -29.43 -10.38 -5.07
CA GLN A 169 -28.87 -9.04 -4.93
C GLN A 169 -29.58 -8.02 -5.85
N ARG A 170 -29.95 -8.44 -7.07
CA ARG A 170 -30.75 -7.60 -7.97
C ARG A 170 -32.13 -7.27 -7.42
N GLU A 171 -32.80 -8.24 -6.79
CA GLU A 171 -34.10 -7.99 -6.16
C GLU A 171 -33.97 -7.06 -4.95
N GLU A 172 -32.93 -7.24 -4.13
CA GLU A 172 -32.62 -6.34 -3.02
C GLU A 172 -32.34 -4.91 -3.49
N GLU A 173 -31.56 -4.72 -4.57
CA GLU A 173 -31.37 -3.40 -5.16
C GLU A 173 -32.66 -2.82 -5.74
N ARG A 174 -33.49 -3.63 -6.39
CA ARG A 174 -34.78 -3.20 -6.93
C ARG A 174 -35.71 -2.72 -5.81
N ILE A 175 -35.74 -3.46 -4.69
CA ILE A 175 -36.50 -3.09 -3.49
C ILE A 175 -35.93 -1.82 -2.87
N LYS A 176 -34.60 -1.70 -2.73
CA LYS A 176 -33.95 -0.48 -2.22
C LYS A 176 -34.29 0.74 -3.08
N LYS A 177 -34.14 0.63 -4.40
CA LYS A 177 -34.52 1.69 -5.36
C LYS A 177 -36.00 2.05 -5.19
N ARG A 178 -36.92 1.08 -5.21
CA ARG A 178 -38.36 1.31 -4.97
C ARG A 178 -38.65 1.97 -3.62
N THR A 179 -37.97 1.55 -2.56
CA THR A 179 -38.17 2.08 -1.21
C THR A 179 -37.66 3.51 -1.10
N LEU A 180 -36.50 3.81 -1.69
CA LEU A 180 -35.95 5.17 -1.79
C LEU A 180 -36.91 6.05 -2.59
N PHE A 181 -37.37 5.61 -3.76
CA PHE A 181 -38.39 6.34 -4.52
C PHE A 181 -39.66 6.57 -3.69
N SER A 182 -40.19 5.55 -3.02
CA SER A 182 -41.41 5.69 -2.23
C SER A 182 -41.28 6.65 -1.05
N ARG A 183 -40.10 6.74 -0.40
CA ARG A 183 -39.88 7.66 0.72
C ARG A 183 -39.56 9.08 0.28
N PHE A 184 -38.91 9.26 -0.87
CA PHE A 184 -38.63 10.59 -1.43
C PHE A 184 -39.79 11.15 -2.27
N ASN A 185 -40.80 10.34 -2.60
CA ASN A 185 -42.03 10.78 -3.26
C ASN A 185 -43.14 11.14 -2.25
N GLN A 186 -42.77 11.72 -1.09
CA GLN A 186 -43.73 12.51 -0.33
C GLN A 186 -44.02 13.76 -1.18
N SER A 187 -45.21 13.77 -1.75
CA SER A 187 -45.84 14.81 -2.55
C SER A 187 -45.62 16.22 -1.97
N THR A 188 -44.52 16.84 -2.38
CA THR A 188 -44.54 18.24 -2.80
C THR A 188 -44.37 18.17 -4.31
N ASP A 189 -45.33 18.67 -5.07
CA ASP A 189 -45.28 18.71 -6.53
C ASP A 189 -44.15 19.66 -6.98
N PHE A 190 -42.89 19.25 -6.82
CA PHE A 190 -41.77 19.97 -7.41
C PHE A 190 -41.70 19.60 -8.90
N ARG A 191 -42.51 20.30 -9.70
CA ARG A 191 -42.34 20.35 -11.15
C ARG A 191 -41.31 21.43 -11.44
N TRP A 192 -40.26 21.08 -12.17
CA TRP A 192 -39.34 22.06 -12.74
C TRP A 192 -40.12 23.00 -13.65
N HIS A 193 -40.43 24.20 -13.18
CA HIS A 193 -41.04 25.24 -14.00
C HIS A 193 -39.92 26.11 -14.58
N GLY A 194 -39.80 26.10 -15.92
CA GLY A 194 -38.83 26.92 -16.63
C GLY A 194 -38.14 26.20 -17.78
N HIS A 195 -37.51 26.99 -18.65
CA HIS A 195 -36.74 26.46 -19.77
C HIS A 195 -35.43 25.83 -19.26
N ILE A 196 -35.26 24.53 -19.49
CA ILE A 196 -34.05 23.76 -19.17
C ILE A 196 -32.87 24.05 -20.12
N TYR A 197 -33.14 24.72 -21.24
CA TYR A 197 -32.14 25.16 -22.22
C TYR A 197 -32.45 26.60 -22.62
N GLY A 198 -31.45 27.48 -22.60
CA GLY A 198 -31.64 28.90 -22.90
C GLY A 198 -30.44 29.76 -22.49
N THR A 199 -30.54 31.06 -22.76
CA THR A 199 -29.52 32.03 -22.31
C THR A 199 -29.54 32.17 -20.79
N TYR A 200 -28.40 32.54 -20.20
CA TYR A 200 -28.22 32.66 -18.75
C TYR A 200 -29.35 33.43 -18.02
N LYS A 201 -29.89 34.49 -18.61
CA LYS A 201 -31.04 35.23 -18.06
C LYS A 201 -32.33 34.39 -17.96
N GLN A 202 -32.60 33.53 -18.93
CA GLN A 202 -33.78 32.66 -18.97
C GLN A 202 -33.72 31.56 -17.90
N ILE A 203 -32.50 31.06 -17.62
CA ILE A 203 -32.23 30.07 -16.57
C ILE A 203 -32.32 30.70 -15.18
N LEU A 204 -31.93 31.98 -15.03
CA LEU A 204 -32.04 32.67 -13.73
C LEU A 204 -33.50 32.94 -13.31
N THR A 205 -34.40 33.16 -14.27
CA THR A 205 -35.82 33.40 -14.00
C THR A 205 -36.57 32.15 -13.51
N SER A 206 -36.13 30.95 -13.90
CA SER A 206 -36.79 29.70 -13.51
C SER A 206 -36.53 29.27 -12.06
N VAL A 207 -35.43 29.73 -11.45
CA VAL A 207 -35.05 29.36 -10.07
C VAL A 207 -35.88 30.11 -9.00
N ARG A 208 -36.60 31.17 -9.37
CA ARG A 208 -37.30 32.06 -8.40
C ARG A 208 -38.82 31.90 -8.35
N ALA A 209 -39.41 31.02 -9.14
CA ALA A 209 -40.84 30.74 -9.06
C ALA A 209 -41.10 29.60 -8.07
N SER A 210 -41.25 29.96 -6.80
CA SER A 210 -41.80 29.13 -5.73
C SER A 210 -42.84 29.96 -4.98
#